data_AF-A0A010SHG5-F1
#
_entry.id   AF-A0A010SHG5-F1
#
_cell.length_a   1.000
_cell.length_b   1.000
_cell.length_c   1.000
_cell.angle_alpha   90.00
_cell.angle_beta   90.00
_cell.angle_gamma   90.00
#
_symmetry.space_group_name_H-M   'P 1'
#
loop_
_entity.id
_entity.type
_entity.pdbx_description
1 polymer ?
#
loop_
_entity_poly.entity_id
_entity_poly.type
_entity_poly.pdbx_seq_one_letter_code
_entity_poly.pdbx_strand_id
1 'polypeptide(L)'
;MRQVNLLRGPLRAACKPSSGTTRFLSAVPASRLSLQAHRKPSTGLTLRSSVHQQHTALHTTTKRLTTAIVPDTPEPASPEAVYSPPTTGIISYLPTSWVPYAELTRIDKPAGTYYLFFPCLFSTLMAAPMAMPMASPASVIGTSLLFFSGALIMRGAGCSINDLWDRNLDPHVTRTKFRPIARGAITPFQGLAFTGAQLLAGLGILVQFPTSCLWYGIPSLLFVASYPLAKRVTYYPQAVLGLTFSWGAMMGFPALGIDLLSNSAALTAAGLLYTSNIAWTILYDMIYAHMDIKDDVKAGIKSIALKHDAETKQVLTGLAAVQLSLLGAAGFAAGAGPAFFIGSVGGAAVTLGVMIKRVNLKSVKDCWWWFINGCWITGGVISLGLAADYTVRYVQGGNDDAASQKQLE
;
A
#
# COMPACT_ATOMS: atom_id res chain seq x y z
N MET A 1 -52.61 24.72 12.53
CA MET A 1 -51.63 24.89 13.63
C MET A 1 -50.29 24.30 13.14
N ARG A 2 -49.13 24.96 13.16
CA ARG A 2 -48.75 26.37 13.39
C ARG A 2 -47.91 26.83 12.18
N GLN A 3 -48.04 28.09 11.75
CA GLN A 3 -47.08 28.74 10.83
C GLN A 3 -45.87 29.26 11.60
N VAL A 4 -44.72 29.47 10.92
CA VAL A 4 -43.96 30.74 10.97
C VAL A 4 -43.37 31.03 9.58
N ASN A 5 -43.44 32.30 9.15
CA ASN A 5 -42.94 32.86 7.88
C ASN A 5 -41.40 33.01 7.88
N LEU A 6 -40.68 32.82 6.76
CA LEU A 6 -40.55 33.71 5.59
C LEU A 6 -39.89 35.07 5.92
N LEU A 7 -38.65 35.29 5.45
CA LEU A 7 -38.07 36.61 5.18
C LEU A 7 -37.06 36.51 4.01
N ARG A 8 -37.10 37.49 3.09
CA ARG A 8 -36.34 37.51 1.82
C ARG A 8 -35.48 38.78 1.70
N GLY A 9 -34.29 38.62 1.11
CA GLY A 9 -33.64 39.63 0.24
C GLY A 9 -32.78 40.72 0.91
N PRO A 10 -32.12 41.59 0.11
CA PRO A 10 -32.16 41.68 -1.36
C PRO A 10 -30.78 41.59 -2.09
N LEU A 11 -30.84 41.52 -3.43
CA LEU A 11 -29.71 41.61 -4.37
C LEU A 11 -29.32 43.06 -4.70
N ARG A 12 -28.01 43.32 -4.89
CA ARG A 12 -27.39 44.23 -5.89
C ARG A 12 -25.97 43.69 -6.18
N ALA A 13 -25.45 43.42 -7.38
CA ALA A 13 -25.56 43.94 -8.75
C ALA A 13 -24.32 44.79 -9.17
N ALA A 14 -23.58 44.25 -10.16
CA ALA A 14 -22.66 44.89 -11.12
C ALA A 14 -21.39 45.64 -10.63
N CYS A 15 -20.21 45.19 -11.09
CA CYS A 15 -19.41 45.95 -12.08
C CYS A 15 -18.32 45.11 -12.80
N LYS A 16 -18.29 45.21 -14.14
CA LYS A 16 -17.15 45.04 -15.06
C LYS A 16 -17.02 46.40 -15.81
N PRO A 17 -15.90 46.81 -16.46
CA PRO A 17 -15.08 46.05 -17.42
C PRO A 17 -13.60 45.99 -16.92
N SER A 18 -12.49 46.01 -17.69
CA SER A 18 -12.24 46.16 -19.14
C SER A 18 -10.98 45.44 -19.67
N SER A 19 -11.16 44.85 -20.84
CA SER A 19 -10.23 44.62 -21.96
C SER A 19 -8.86 45.34 -22.00
N GLY A 20 -7.83 44.58 -22.41
CA GLY A 20 -6.56 45.07 -22.95
C GLY A 20 -5.89 44.00 -23.82
N THR A 21 -5.85 44.22 -25.14
CA THR A 21 -5.32 43.28 -26.16
C THR A 21 -3.92 43.71 -26.64
N THR A 22 -3.07 42.74 -27.04
CA THR A 22 -1.94 42.77 -28.04
C THR A 22 -0.92 41.71 -27.61
N ARG A 23 -0.67 40.55 -28.23
CA ARG A 23 -0.39 40.10 -29.62
C ARG A 23 1.08 40.32 -30.08
N PHE A 24 1.71 39.21 -30.52
CA PHE A 24 2.87 39.05 -31.42
C PHE A 24 4.34 38.91 -30.92
N LEU A 25 5.07 38.06 -31.68
CA LEU A 25 6.53 37.83 -31.81
C LEU A 25 7.22 37.14 -30.61
N SER A 26 7.65 35.87 -30.65
CA SER A 26 8.64 35.17 -31.51
C SER A 26 10.12 35.48 -31.22
N ALA A 27 10.87 34.49 -30.71
CA ALA A 27 12.22 34.13 -31.16
C ALA A 27 12.76 32.91 -30.38
N VAL A 28 13.35 31.96 -31.11
CA VAL A 28 14.25 30.93 -30.58
C VAL A 28 15.69 31.44 -30.79
N PRO A 29 16.64 31.07 -29.93
CA PRO A 29 17.83 30.44 -30.50
C PRO A 29 18.29 29.20 -29.71
N ALA A 30 18.73 28.19 -30.47
CA ALA A 30 19.48 27.05 -29.94
C ALA A 30 20.99 27.28 -30.10
N SER A 31 21.79 26.70 -29.20
CA SER A 31 23.25 26.49 -29.35
C SER A 31 23.67 25.41 -28.36
N ARG A 32 23.85 24.15 -28.81
CA ARG A 32 25.08 23.52 -29.36
C ARG A 32 25.95 22.88 -28.27
N LEU A 33 26.27 21.59 -28.48
CA LEU A 33 27.19 20.79 -27.66
C LEU A 33 28.65 21.21 -27.88
N SER A 34 29.48 20.97 -26.87
CA SER A 34 30.86 20.53 -27.07
C SER A 34 31.31 19.58 -25.95
N LEU A 35 31.70 18.36 -26.34
CA LEU A 35 32.47 17.45 -25.49
C LEU A 35 33.93 17.93 -25.43
N GLN A 36 34.58 17.81 -24.27
CA GLN A 36 35.99 17.44 -24.24
C GLN A 36 36.35 16.76 -22.92
N ALA A 37 36.92 15.56 -23.03
CA ALA A 37 37.49 14.82 -21.92
C ALA A 37 38.97 15.22 -21.74
N HIS A 38 39.49 15.16 -20.52
CA HIS A 38 40.93 15.15 -20.30
C HIS A 38 41.36 14.05 -19.33
N ARG A 39 42.45 13.37 -19.70
CA ARG A 39 43.01 12.20 -19.02
C ARG A 39 43.82 12.62 -17.78
N LYS A 40 43.96 11.67 -16.85
CA LYS A 40 45.00 11.62 -15.81
C LYS A 40 46.41 11.75 -16.43
N PRO A 41 47.40 12.10 -15.60
CA PRO A 41 48.56 11.23 -15.48
C PRO A 41 48.72 10.66 -14.06
N SER A 42 49.38 9.51 -14.00
CA SER A 42 49.72 8.79 -12.78
C SER A 42 51.23 8.67 -12.65
N THR A 43 51.78 8.96 -11.47
CA THR A 43 53.08 8.46 -11.04
C THR A 43 53.10 8.40 -9.51
N GLY A 44 53.71 7.36 -8.95
CA GLY A 44 53.72 7.10 -7.52
C GLY A 44 55.12 7.05 -6.92
N LEU A 45 55.13 6.87 -5.59
CA LEU A 45 56.27 6.58 -4.72
C LEU A 45 57.43 7.59 -4.67
N THR A 46 57.62 8.14 -3.47
CA THR A 46 58.88 7.88 -2.75
C THR A 46 58.63 7.95 -1.24
N LEU A 47 59.00 6.89 -0.52
CA LEU A 47 59.00 6.87 0.93
C LEU A 47 60.33 7.43 1.42
N ARG A 48 60.33 8.50 2.24
CA ARG A 48 61.51 8.90 3.01
C ARG A 48 61.09 9.28 4.43
N SER A 49 61.71 8.60 5.39
CA SER A 49 61.65 8.95 6.79
C SER A 49 62.46 10.23 7.05
N SER A 50 61.95 11.09 7.92
CA SER A 50 62.78 11.99 8.70
C SER A 50 62.12 12.24 10.04
N VAL A 51 62.88 12.06 11.11
CA VAL A 51 62.44 12.30 12.48
C VAL A 51 62.61 13.78 12.78
N HIS A 52 61.53 14.45 13.19
CA HIS A 52 61.66 15.71 13.89
C HIS A 52 60.74 15.79 15.10
N GLN A 53 61.38 15.91 16.26
CA GLN A 53 60.79 15.91 17.58
C GLN A 53 60.54 17.37 17.98
N GLN A 54 59.27 17.78 18.02
CA GLN A 54 58.89 19.06 18.61
C GLN A 54 58.05 18.82 19.86
N HIS A 55 58.64 19.18 21.01
CA HIS A 55 57.91 19.27 22.27
C HIS A 55 57.00 20.51 22.22
N THR A 56 55.75 20.36 22.65
CA THR A 56 54.91 21.51 23.02
C THR A 56 54.06 21.08 24.23
N ALA A 57 54.09 21.88 25.28
CA ALA A 57 53.61 21.46 26.61
C ALA A 57 52.08 21.40 26.69
N LEU A 58 51.57 20.35 27.33
CA LEU A 58 50.15 20.17 27.65
C LEU A 58 49.75 21.04 28.85
N HIS A 59 49.08 22.16 28.60
CA HIS A 59 48.35 22.89 29.64
C HIS A 59 46.95 22.28 29.86
N THR A 60 46.88 21.25 30.69
CA THR A 60 45.64 20.56 31.08
C THR A 60 44.76 21.48 31.94
N THR A 61 43.85 22.22 31.31
CA THR A 61 42.86 23.06 32.03
C THR A 61 41.65 22.21 32.43
N THR A 62 41.74 21.54 33.58
CA THR A 62 40.65 20.75 34.14
C THR A 62 39.53 21.65 34.68
N LYS A 63 38.61 22.09 33.82
CA LYS A 63 37.34 22.70 34.26
C LYS A 63 36.46 21.62 34.88
N ARG A 64 36.49 21.53 36.21
CA ARG A 64 35.66 20.63 37.01
C ARG A 64 34.19 21.10 36.96
N LEU A 65 33.44 20.62 35.97
CA LEU A 65 31.99 20.72 35.92
C LEU A 65 31.38 19.75 36.94
N THR A 66 31.09 20.26 38.15
CA THR A 66 30.20 19.57 39.10
C THR A 66 28.77 19.66 38.59
N THR A 67 28.36 18.67 37.81
CA THR A 67 26.94 18.43 37.53
C THR A 67 26.25 18.07 38.84
N ALA A 68 25.35 18.94 39.32
CA ALA A 68 24.51 18.61 40.45
C ALA A 68 23.58 17.45 40.04
N ILE A 69 23.73 16.29 40.69
CA ILE A 69 22.78 15.19 40.56
C ILE A 69 21.53 15.62 41.31
N VAL A 70 20.54 16.12 40.57
CA VAL A 70 19.17 16.17 41.06
C VAL A 70 18.74 14.70 41.24
N PRO A 71 18.30 14.27 42.44
CA PRO A 71 17.77 12.93 42.59
C PRO A 71 16.52 12.82 41.72
N ASP A 72 16.58 11.94 40.73
CA ASP A 72 15.47 11.66 39.81
C ASP A 72 14.35 11.02 40.63
N THR A 73 13.33 11.81 40.99
CA THR A 73 12.15 11.30 41.68
C THR A 73 11.49 10.33 40.72
N PRO A 74 11.34 9.02 41.06
CA PRO A 74 10.78 8.06 40.12
C PRO A 74 9.36 8.52 39.75
N GLU A 75 9.18 8.91 38.49
CA GLU A 75 7.85 9.13 37.93
C GLU A 75 7.06 7.83 38.16
N PRO A 76 5.90 7.88 38.85
CA PRO A 76 5.22 6.67 39.28
C PRO A 76 4.93 5.81 38.07
N ALA A 77 5.53 4.61 38.04
CA ALA A 77 5.50 3.72 36.90
C ALA A 77 4.06 3.56 36.43
N SER A 78 3.80 3.99 35.18
CA SER A 78 2.47 3.84 34.59
C SER A 78 2.05 2.36 34.71
N PRO A 79 0.85 2.07 35.24
CA PRO A 79 0.48 0.72 35.63
C PRO A 79 0.69 -0.22 34.44
N GLU A 80 1.45 -1.30 34.67
CA GLU A 80 1.79 -2.23 33.59
C GLU A 80 0.51 -2.64 32.88
N ALA A 81 0.40 -2.30 31.59
CA ALA A 81 -0.80 -2.60 30.85
C ALA A 81 -1.05 -4.12 30.92
N VAL A 82 -2.22 -4.49 31.43
CA VAL A 82 -2.73 -5.86 31.55
C VAL A 82 -3.54 -6.19 30.30
N TYR A 83 -3.43 -7.43 29.81
CA TYR A 83 -4.25 -7.89 28.69
C TYR A 83 -5.72 -8.03 29.12
N SER A 84 -6.64 -7.47 28.35
CA SER A 84 -8.09 -7.69 28.46
C SER A 84 -8.61 -8.25 27.14
N PRO A 85 -9.45 -9.31 27.15
CA PRO A 85 -10.08 -9.82 25.95
C PRO A 85 -10.96 -8.76 25.24
N PRO A 86 -11.10 -8.81 23.90
CA PRO A 86 -11.99 -7.90 23.19
C PRO A 86 -13.43 -8.00 23.67
N THR A 87 -13.97 -6.89 24.19
CA THR A 87 -15.37 -6.77 24.67
C THR A 87 -16.34 -6.32 23.59
N THR A 88 -15.86 -6.00 22.38
CA THR A 88 -16.65 -5.50 21.25
C THR A 88 -16.16 -6.10 19.93
N GLY A 89 -17.04 -6.09 18.91
CA GLY A 89 -16.74 -6.58 17.56
C GLY A 89 -17.02 -8.09 17.39
N ILE A 90 -16.53 -8.67 16.29
CA ILE A 90 -16.82 -10.07 15.96
C ILE A 90 -16.20 -11.03 16.99
N ILE A 91 -15.01 -10.71 17.51
CA ILE A 91 -14.27 -11.58 18.43
C ILE A 91 -14.99 -11.74 19.78
N SER A 92 -15.75 -10.74 20.26
CA SER A 92 -16.46 -10.83 21.55
C SER A 92 -17.63 -11.84 21.56
N TYR A 93 -18.05 -12.33 20.39
CA TYR A 93 -19.07 -13.38 20.27
C TYR A 93 -18.48 -14.79 20.10
N LEU A 94 -17.16 -14.92 20.00
CA LEU A 94 -16.50 -16.22 19.83
C LEU A 94 -16.31 -16.94 21.18
N PRO A 95 -16.27 -18.28 21.20
CA PRO A 95 -15.86 -19.03 22.38
C PRO A 95 -14.48 -18.58 22.88
N THR A 96 -14.26 -18.52 24.19
CA THR A 96 -13.01 -18.03 24.80
C THR A 96 -11.76 -18.75 24.29
N SER A 97 -11.87 -20.03 23.91
CA SER A 97 -10.80 -20.83 23.32
C SER A 97 -10.44 -20.44 21.88
N TRP A 98 -11.35 -19.79 21.15
CA TRP A 98 -11.18 -19.34 19.76
C TRP A 98 -10.67 -17.90 19.67
N VAL A 99 -10.92 -17.07 20.69
CA VAL A 99 -10.47 -15.67 20.76
C VAL A 99 -8.98 -15.50 20.44
N PRO A 100 -8.03 -16.29 21.00
CA PRO A 100 -6.62 -16.15 20.67
C PRO A 100 -6.30 -16.42 19.19
N TYR A 101 -7.02 -17.34 18.54
CA TYR A 101 -6.81 -17.66 17.12
C TYR A 101 -7.40 -16.57 16.21
N ALA A 102 -8.54 -16.00 16.59
CA ALA A 102 -9.16 -14.87 15.88
C ALA A 102 -8.30 -13.58 15.97
N GLU A 103 -7.68 -13.32 17.12
CA GLU A 103 -6.71 -12.24 17.27
C GLU A 103 -5.41 -12.51 16.48
N LEU A 104 -4.96 -13.77 16.40
CA LEU A 104 -3.77 -14.15 15.65
C LEU A 104 -3.91 -13.83 14.15
N THR A 105 -5.08 -14.10 13.56
CA THR A 105 -5.39 -13.73 12.17
C THR A 105 -5.65 -12.23 11.96
N ARG A 106 -5.83 -11.47 13.06
CA ARG A 106 -6.33 -10.09 13.11
C ARG A 106 -7.67 -9.89 12.38
N ILE A 107 -8.63 -10.80 12.56
CA ILE A 107 -9.98 -10.65 11.98
C ILE A 107 -10.72 -9.39 12.50
N ASP A 108 -10.30 -8.86 13.66
CA ASP A 108 -10.71 -7.56 14.21
C ASP A 108 -10.17 -6.35 13.45
N LYS A 109 -9.10 -6.51 12.66
CA LYS A 109 -8.41 -5.43 11.92
C LYS A 109 -8.35 -5.75 10.41
N PRO A 110 -9.51 -5.81 9.72
CA PRO A 110 -9.61 -6.33 8.35
C PRO A 110 -8.97 -5.46 7.26
N ALA A 111 -8.44 -4.26 7.59
CA ALA A 111 -7.77 -3.38 6.62
C ALA A 111 -6.69 -4.09 5.79
N GLY A 112 -5.88 -4.96 6.43
CA GLY A 112 -4.87 -5.74 5.72
C GLY A 112 -5.44 -6.79 4.75
N THR A 113 -6.66 -7.28 4.99
CA THR A 113 -7.37 -8.17 4.06
C THR A 113 -7.85 -7.40 2.85
N TYR A 114 -8.42 -6.21 3.04
CA TYR A 114 -8.88 -5.37 1.94
C TYR A 114 -7.73 -4.90 1.06
N TYR A 115 -6.58 -4.50 1.64
CA TYR A 115 -5.38 -4.16 0.87
C TYR A 115 -4.81 -5.33 0.06
N LEU A 116 -4.94 -6.58 0.54
CA LEU A 116 -4.53 -7.76 -0.21
C LEU A 116 -5.57 -8.15 -1.29
N PHE A 117 -6.86 -7.84 -1.06
CA PHE A 117 -7.95 -8.15 -1.98
C PHE A 117 -8.09 -7.16 -3.14
N PHE A 118 -7.93 -5.85 -2.89
CA PHE A 118 -8.17 -4.82 -3.92
C PHE A 118 -7.36 -5.04 -5.22
N PRO A 119 -6.06 -5.37 -5.19
CA PRO A 119 -5.30 -5.71 -6.39
C PRO A 119 -5.91 -6.88 -7.20
N CYS A 120 -6.42 -7.92 -6.54
CA CYS A 120 -7.13 -9.03 -7.19
C CYS A 120 -8.45 -8.57 -7.83
N LEU A 121 -9.22 -7.73 -7.14
CA LEU A 121 -10.47 -7.19 -7.66
C LEU A 121 -10.22 -6.27 -8.87
N PHE A 122 -9.18 -5.43 -8.82
CA PHE A 122 -8.83 -4.54 -9.94
C PHE A 122 -8.44 -5.34 -11.19
N SER A 123 -7.62 -6.38 -11.03
CA SER A 123 -7.20 -7.21 -12.16
C SER A 123 -8.33 -8.06 -12.71
N THR A 124 -9.22 -8.58 -11.87
CA THR A 124 -10.42 -9.31 -12.31
C THR A 124 -11.33 -8.40 -13.14
N LEU A 125 -11.61 -7.18 -12.67
CA LEU A 125 -12.48 -6.24 -13.39
C LEU A 125 -11.82 -5.69 -14.67
N MET A 126 -10.49 -5.51 -14.68
CA MET A 126 -9.75 -5.08 -15.88
C MET A 126 -9.61 -6.21 -16.92
N ALA A 127 -9.46 -7.46 -16.48
CA ALA A 127 -9.41 -8.63 -17.34
C ALA A 127 -10.78 -9.03 -17.91
N ALA A 128 -11.88 -8.76 -17.20
CA ALA A 128 -13.21 -9.22 -17.61
C ALA A 128 -13.65 -8.78 -19.03
N PRO A 129 -13.45 -7.52 -19.46
CA PRO A 129 -13.69 -7.09 -20.85
C PRO A 129 -12.64 -7.54 -21.88
N MET A 130 -11.52 -8.12 -21.42
CA MET A 130 -10.43 -8.61 -22.28
C MET A 130 -10.50 -10.13 -22.52
N ALA A 131 -11.34 -10.84 -21.77
CA ALA A 131 -11.59 -12.27 -21.97
C ALA A 131 -12.35 -12.50 -23.27
N MET A 132 -12.14 -13.67 -23.90
CA MET A 132 -12.80 -14.05 -25.15
C MET A 132 -13.46 -15.43 -24.98
N PRO A 133 -14.81 -15.53 -24.94
CA PRO A 133 -15.77 -14.40 -24.88
C PRO A 133 -15.62 -13.58 -23.60
N MET A 134 -16.17 -12.35 -23.62
CA MET A 134 -16.16 -11.44 -22.47
C MET A 134 -16.73 -12.12 -21.22
N ALA A 135 -16.05 -11.96 -20.08
CA ALA A 135 -16.42 -12.66 -18.85
C ALA A 135 -17.83 -12.27 -18.40
N SER A 136 -18.63 -13.26 -17.97
CA SER A 136 -20.00 -13.02 -17.50
C SER A 136 -20.01 -12.41 -16.10
N PRO A 137 -21.06 -11.68 -15.69
CA PRO A 137 -21.12 -11.08 -14.37
C PRO A 137 -21.00 -12.13 -13.25
N ALA A 138 -21.51 -13.35 -13.50
CA ALA A 138 -21.38 -14.47 -12.59
C ALA A 138 -19.92 -14.95 -12.41
N SER A 139 -19.11 -15.02 -13.47
CA SER A 139 -17.70 -15.39 -13.33
C SER A 139 -16.89 -14.28 -12.69
N VAL A 140 -17.15 -13.00 -13.02
CA VAL A 140 -16.51 -11.84 -12.37
C VAL A 140 -16.79 -11.82 -10.86
N ILE A 141 -18.04 -12.04 -10.45
CA ILE A 141 -18.43 -12.13 -9.03
C ILE A 141 -17.80 -13.35 -8.38
N GLY A 142 -17.88 -14.55 -8.98
CA GLY A 142 -17.31 -15.78 -8.45
C GLY A 142 -15.80 -15.71 -8.21
N THR A 143 -15.05 -15.28 -9.23
CA THR A 143 -13.61 -15.02 -9.17
C THR A 143 -13.27 -13.99 -8.09
N SER A 144 -14.04 -12.90 -7.98
CA SER A 144 -13.86 -11.89 -6.93
C SER A 144 -14.10 -12.44 -5.52
N LEU A 145 -15.14 -13.27 -5.33
CA LEU A 145 -15.43 -13.90 -4.02
C LEU A 145 -14.38 -14.94 -3.63
N LEU A 146 -13.86 -15.72 -4.58
CA LEU A 146 -12.72 -16.61 -4.36
C LEU A 146 -11.47 -15.82 -3.95
N PHE A 147 -11.14 -14.72 -4.65
CA PHE A 147 -10.02 -13.87 -4.27
C PHE A 147 -10.21 -13.19 -2.91
N PHE A 148 -11.43 -12.75 -2.56
CA PHE A 148 -11.71 -12.18 -1.24
C PHE A 148 -11.53 -13.22 -0.12
N SER A 149 -12.05 -14.44 -0.33
CA SER A 149 -11.90 -15.55 0.60
C SER A 149 -10.43 -15.96 0.75
N GLY A 150 -9.68 -16.02 -0.36
CA GLY A 150 -8.24 -16.25 -0.36
C GLY A 150 -7.46 -15.16 0.38
N ALA A 151 -7.78 -13.89 0.13
CA ALA A 151 -7.15 -12.76 0.81
C ALA A 151 -7.43 -12.77 2.33
N LEU A 152 -8.65 -13.13 2.76
CA LEU A 152 -9.00 -13.26 4.17
C LEU A 152 -8.14 -14.33 4.87
N ILE A 153 -8.06 -15.53 4.28
CA ILE A 153 -7.30 -16.65 4.85
C ILE A 153 -5.79 -16.37 4.80
N MET A 154 -5.26 -15.94 3.65
CA MET A 154 -3.83 -15.73 3.45
C MET A 154 -3.29 -14.51 4.20
N ARG A 155 -4.11 -13.45 4.39
CA ARG A 155 -3.75 -12.37 5.32
C ARG A 155 -3.60 -12.92 6.73
N GLY A 156 -4.55 -13.75 7.18
CA GLY A 156 -4.46 -14.45 8.46
C GLY A 156 -3.20 -15.30 8.57
N ALA A 157 -2.87 -16.09 7.55
CA ALA A 157 -1.69 -16.97 7.55
C ALA A 157 -0.38 -16.17 7.64
N GLY A 158 -0.22 -15.12 6.84
CA GLY A 158 0.96 -14.24 6.91
C GLY A 158 1.10 -13.54 8.26
N CYS A 159 -0.01 -13.30 8.96
CA CYS A 159 -0.01 -12.76 10.31
C CYS A 159 0.43 -13.79 11.37
N SER A 160 -0.06 -15.03 11.27
CA SER A 160 0.41 -16.15 12.11
C SER A 160 1.91 -16.40 11.91
N ILE A 161 2.41 -16.37 10.67
CA ILE A 161 3.84 -16.53 10.34
C ILE A 161 4.67 -15.39 10.96
N ASN A 162 4.22 -14.13 10.84
CA ASN A 162 4.92 -13.00 11.43
C ASN A 162 5.07 -13.17 12.96
N ASP A 163 4.00 -13.55 13.65
CA ASP A 163 4.02 -13.69 15.12
C ASP A 163 4.82 -14.92 15.57
N LEU A 164 4.90 -15.99 14.76
CA LEU A 164 5.80 -17.12 14.99
C LEU A 164 7.28 -16.74 14.86
N TRP A 165 7.62 -15.86 13.92
CA TRP A 165 8.99 -15.37 13.69
C TRP A 165 9.41 -14.32 14.73
N ASP A 166 8.49 -13.45 15.11
CA ASP A 166 8.71 -12.35 16.07
C ASP A 166 8.47 -12.80 17.54
N ARG A 167 8.14 -14.07 17.81
CA ARG A 167 7.74 -14.61 19.12
C ARG A 167 8.70 -14.29 20.29
N ASN A 168 9.99 -14.12 20.02
CA ASN A 168 11.01 -13.77 21.03
C ASN A 168 11.16 -12.24 21.21
N LEU A 169 10.73 -11.46 20.23
CA LEU A 169 10.85 -10.00 20.17
C LEU A 169 9.58 -9.32 20.69
N ASP A 170 8.42 -9.79 20.23
CA ASP A 170 7.11 -9.22 20.55
C ASP A 170 6.83 -9.05 22.07
N PRO A 171 7.20 -9.98 22.98
CA PRO A 171 7.02 -9.80 24.42
C PRO A 171 7.67 -8.51 24.97
N HIS A 172 8.73 -8.04 24.31
CA HIS A 172 9.53 -6.88 24.73
C HIS A 172 9.07 -5.55 24.08
N VAL A 173 8.01 -5.57 23.27
CA VAL A 173 7.55 -4.40 22.49
C VAL A 173 6.13 -4.00 22.91
N THR A 174 5.97 -2.76 23.39
CA THR A 174 4.69 -2.25 23.96
C THR A 174 3.47 -2.48 23.06
N ARG A 175 3.62 -2.34 21.74
CA ARG A 175 2.53 -2.52 20.76
C ARG A 175 2.18 -3.99 20.49
N THR A 176 3.08 -4.94 20.76
CA THR A 176 2.95 -6.34 20.33
C THR A 176 3.06 -7.38 21.44
N LYS A 177 3.42 -6.99 22.66
CA LYS A 177 3.47 -7.86 23.86
C LYS A 177 2.18 -8.64 24.16
N PHE A 178 1.03 -8.13 23.71
CA PHE A 178 -0.28 -8.78 23.87
C PHE A 178 -0.70 -9.69 22.71
N ARG A 179 0.15 -9.90 21.69
CA ARG A 179 -0.15 -10.86 20.62
C ARG A 179 -0.32 -12.26 21.22
N PRO A 180 -1.23 -13.10 20.68
CA PRO A 180 -1.55 -14.41 21.27
C PRO A 180 -0.34 -15.31 21.55
N ILE A 181 0.64 -15.35 20.64
CA ILE A 181 1.88 -16.13 20.81
C ILE A 181 2.81 -15.46 21.84
N ALA A 182 2.97 -14.13 21.76
CA ALA A 182 3.84 -13.36 22.66
C ALA A 182 3.41 -13.42 24.13
N ARG A 183 2.10 -13.38 24.41
CA ARG A 183 1.52 -13.51 25.77
C ARG A 183 1.33 -14.96 26.24
N GLY A 184 1.77 -15.95 25.46
CA GLY A 184 1.63 -17.38 25.78
C GLY A 184 0.22 -17.97 25.67
N ALA A 185 -0.75 -17.24 25.10
CA ALA A 185 -2.12 -17.75 24.89
C ALA A 185 -2.23 -18.77 23.74
N ILE A 186 -1.24 -18.80 22.85
CA ILE A 186 -1.05 -19.84 21.82
C ILE A 186 0.41 -20.31 21.89
N THR A 187 0.63 -21.61 22.06
CA THR A 187 1.99 -22.19 21.99
C THR A 187 2.54 -22.12 20.56
N PRO A 188 3.87 -22.04 20.36
CA PRO A 188 4.45 -22.01 19.01
C PRO A 188 4.04 -23.19 18.12
N PHE A 189 3.81 -24.38 18.71
CA PHE A 189 3.34 -25.55 17.96
C PHE A 189 1.87 -25.40 17.53
N GLN A 190 0.98 -24.92 18.41
CA GLN A 190 -0.40 -24.61 18.03
C GLN A 190 -0.47 -23.52 16.94
N GLY A 191 0.37 -22.48 17.06
CA GLY A 191 0.48 -21.43 16.04
C GLY A 191 0.94 -21.99 14.68
N LEU A 192 1.93 -22.90 14.68
CA LEU A 192 2.41 -23.57 13.47
C LEU A 192 1.33 -24.48 12.85
N ALA A 193 0.67 -25.31 13.65
CA ALA A 193 -0.40 -26.21 13.19
C ALA A 193 -1.59 -25.41 12.61
N PHE A 194 -1.99 -24.33 13.27
CA PHE A 194 -3.03 -23.42 12.78
C PHE A 194 -2.60 -22.72 11.48
N THR A 195 -1.35 -22.25 11.39
CA THR A 195 -0.79 -21.71 10.14
C THR A 195 -0.86 -22.74 9.01
N GLY A 196 -0.51 -24.00 9.28
CA GLY A 196 -0.65 -25.12 8.34
C GLY A 196 -2.08 -25.30 7.85
N ALA A 197 -3.07 -25.27 8.75
CA ALA A 197 -4.48 -25.33 8.38
C ALA A 197 -4.93 -24.13 7.53
N GLN A 198 -4.45 -22.92 7.83
CA GLN A 198 -4.72 -21.73 7.01
C GLN A 198 -4.11 -21.84 5.60
N LEU A 199 -2.88 -22.35 5.48
CA LEU A 199 -2.21 -22.56 4.19
C LEU A 199 -2.90 -23.66 3.37
N LEU A 200 -3.38 -24.74 4.00
CA LEU A 200 -4.18 -25.78 3.34
C LEU A 200 -5.54 -25.25 2.88
N ALA A 201 -6.21 -24.42 3.66
CA ALA A 201 -7.46 -23.77 3.25
C ALA A 201 -7.22 -22.75 2.11
N GLY A 202 -6.11 -22.00 2.15
CA GLY A 202 -5.69 -21.12 1.06
C GLY A 202 -5.37 -21.90 -0.22
N LEU A 203 -4.71 -23.06 -0.13
CA LEU A 203 -4.50 -23.98 -1.25
C LEU A 203 -5.83 -24.52 -1.78
N GLY A 204 -6.78 -24.87 -0.91
CA GLY A 204 -8.13 -25.29 -1.28
C GLY A 204 -8.92 -24.24 -2.07
N ILE A 205 -8.65 -22.95 -1.85
CA ILE A 205 -9.16 -21.86 -2.70
C ILE A 205 -8.35 -21.75 -3.99
N LEU A 206 -7.02 -21.85 -3.92
CA LEU A 206 -6.13 -21.71 -5.07
C LEU A 206 -6.42 -22.77 -6.16
N VAL A 207 -6.73 -24.01 -5.78
CA VAL A 207 -7.06 -25.10 -6.74
C VAL A 207 -8.46 -24.99 -7.35
N GLN A 208 -9.29 -24.03 -6.93
CA GLN A 208 -10.56 -23.70 -7.60
C GLN A 208 -10.37 -22.73 -8.78
N PHE A 209 -9.19 -22.11 -8.91
CA PHE A 209 -8.82 -21.33 -10.08
C PHE A 209 -8.25 -22.24 -11.20
N PRO A 210 -8.25 -21.78 -12.46
CA PRO A 210 -7.55 -22.46 -13.55
C PRO A 210 -6.07 -22.72 -13.22
N THR A 211 -5.53 -23.86 -13.66
CA THR A 211 -4.16 -24.32 -13.36
C THR A 211 -3.07 -23.28 -13.73
N SER A 212 -3.33 -22.40 -14.71
CA SER A 212 -2.47 -21.26 -15.04
C SER A 212 -2.18 -20.37 -13.82
N CYS A 213 -3.14 -20.18 -12.92
CA CYS A 213 -2.98 -19.40 -11.69
C CYS A 213 -1.94 -20.01 -10.73
N LEU A 214 -1.67 -21.32 -10.78
CA LEU A 214 -0.56 -21.91 -10.01
C LEU A 214 0.78 -21.37 -10.53
N TRP A 215 0.99 -21.39 -11.84
CA TRP A 215 2.24 -20.94 -12.46
C TRP A 215 2.48 -19.43 -12.27
N TYR A 216 1.45 -18.60 -12.38
CA TYR A 216 1.54 -17.17 -12.09
C TYR A 216 1.60 -16.86 -10.58
N GLY A 217 1.08 -17.74 -9.72
CA GLY A 217 1.09 -17.59 -8.27
C GLY A 217 2.40 -17.97 -7.60
N ILE A 218 3.08 -19.04 -8.05
CA ILE A 218 4.31 -19.58 -7.44
C ILE A 218 5.42 -18.52 -7.25
N PRO A 219 5.73 -17.63 -8.23
CA PRO A 219 6.77 -16.62 -8.06
C PRO A 219 6.50 -15.62 -6.92
N SER A 220 5.23 -15.41 -6.52
CA SER A 220 4.89 -14.55 -5.39
C SER A 220 5.51 -15.05 -4.06
N LEU A 221 5.73 -16.36 -3.93
CA LEU A 221 6.26 -16.97 -2.71
C LEU A 221 7.68 -16.48 -2.38
N LEU A 222 8.46 -16.10 -3.39
CA LEU A 222 9.78 -15.48 -3.21
C LEU A 222 9.68 -14.14 -2.47
N PHE A 223 8.69 -13.31 -2.82
CA PHE A 223 8.46 -12.03 -2.17
C PHE A 223 7.86 -12.24 -0.77
N VAL A 224 6.92 -13.18 -0.62
CA VAL A 224 6.29 -13.51 0.68
C VAL A 224 7.32 -14.01 1.69
N ALA A 225 8.24 -14.89 1.27
CA ALA A 225 9.31 -15.41 2.13
C ALA A 225 10.39 -14.36 2.46
N SER A 226 10.63 -13.39 1.57
CA SER A 226 11.65 -12.35 1.79
C SER A 226 11.13 -11.13 2.57
N TYR A 227 9.82 -10.85 2.58
CA TYR A 227 9.27 -9.70 3.32
C TYR A 227 9.63 -9.65 4.82
N PRO A 228 9.56 -10.74 5.61
CA PRO A 228 9.98 -10.70 7.01
C PRO A 228 11.47 -10.39 7.20
N LEU A 229 12.32 -10.80 6.24
CA LEU A 229 13.75 -10.48 6.23
C LEU A 229 14.02 -9.03 5.83
N ALA A 230 13.20 -8.45 4.94
CA ALA A 230 13.35 -7.08 4.46
C ALA A 230 13.39 -6.06 5.63
N LYS A 231 12.56 -6.26 6.66
CA LYS A 231 12.54 -5.44 7.89
C LYS A 231 13.90 -5.38 8.62
N ARG A 232 14.78 -6.35 8.40
CA ARG A 232 16.08 -6.49 9.08
C ARG A 232 17.26 -6.00 8.23
N VAL A 233 17.07 -5.79 6.93
CA VAL A 233 18.16 -5.51 5.97
C VAL A 233 17.99 -4.23 5.14
N THR A 234 16.80 -3.62 5.09
CA THR A 234 16.56 -2.40 4.29
C THR A 234 15.75 -1.34 5.04
N TYR A 235 15.97 -0.07 4.68
CA TYR A 235 15.14 1.08 5.08
C TYR A 235 13.76 1.10 4.42
N TYR A 236 13.54 0.23 3.43
CA TYR A 236 12.36 0.23 2.54
C TYR A 236 11.57 -1.10 2.56
N PRO A 237 11.21 -1.67 3.74
CA PRO A 237 10.37 -2.86 3.79
C PRO A 237 8.99 -2.65 3.13
N GLN A 238 8.53 -1.40 3.01
CA GLN A 238 7.32 -1.00 2.29
C GLN A 238 7.35 -1.38 0.81
N ALA A 239 8.53 -1.34 0.17
CA ALA A 239 8.67 -1.73 -1.24
C ALA A 239 8.51 -3.25 -1.42
N VAL A 240 9.05 -4.04 -0.50
CA VAL A 240 8.87 -5.51 -0.49
C VAL A 240 7.45 -5.89 -0.10
N LEU A 241 6.82 -5.15 0.82
CA LEU A 241 5.38 -5.25 1.08
C LEU A 241 4.58 -4.97 -0.20
N GLY A 242 4.94 -3.92 -0.94
CA GLY A 242 4.33 -3.59 -2.24
C GLY A 242 4.37 -4.76 -3.21
N LEU A 243 5.54 -5.37 -3.41
CA LEU A 243 5.70 -6.55 -4.28
C LEU A 243 4.80 -7.71 -3.83
N THR A 244 4.69 -7.99 -2.52
CA THR A 244 3.83 -9.08 -2.02
C THR A 244 2.33 -8.79 -2.14
N PHE A 245 1.87 -7.64 -1.64
CA PHE A 245 0.44 -7.31 -1.57
C PHE A 245 -0.14 -7.02 -2.95
N SER A 246 0.66 -6.46 -3.86
CA SER A 246 0.19 -6.08 -5.20
C SER A 246 0.04 -7.27 -6.13
N TRP A 247 0.56 -8.46 -5.82
CA TRP A 247 0.61 -9.60 -6.76
C TRP A 247 -0.75 -9.98 -7.35
N GLY A 248 -1.82 -9.77 -6.58
CA GLY A 248 -3.21 -9.88 -7.04
C GLY A 248 -3.54 -9.11 -8.32
N ALA A 249 -2.84 -7.99 -8.59
CA ALA A 249 -2.98 -7.18 -9.80
C ALA A 249 -2.63 -7.92 -11.10
N MET A 250 -1.98 -9.09 -11.03
CA MET A 250 -1.74 -9.96 -12.18
C MET A 250 -2.70 -11.16 -12.22
N MET A 251 -3.26 -11.58 -11.08
CA MET A 251 -3.94 -12.87 -10.94
C MET A 251 -5.34 -12.95 -11.59
N GLY A 252 -6.04 -11.82 -11.72
CA GLY A 252 -7.37 -11.79 -12.35
C GLY A 252 -7.38 -12.17 -13.83
N PHE A 253 -6.26 -11.96 -14.54
CA PHE A 253 -6.11 -12.32 -15.95
C PHE A 253 -6.14 -13.85 -16.18
N PRO A 254 -5.21 -14.65 -15.62
CA PRO A 254 -5.25 -16.11 -15.77
C PRO A 254 -6.47 -16.74 -15.08
N ALA A 255 -7.04 -16.10 -14.05
CA ALA A 255 -8.27 -16.54 -13.40
C ALA A 255 -9.51 -16.44 -14.31
N LEU A 256 -9.50 -15.54 -15.29
CA LEU A 256 -10.53 -15.42 -16.33
C LEU A 256 -10.07 -16.02 -17.68
N GLY A 257 -9.06 -16.90 -17.66
CA GLY A 257 -8.59 -17.63 -18.85
C GLY A 257 -7.64 -16.86 -19.76
N ILE A 258 -7.22 -15.64 -19.39
CA ILE A 258 -6.27 -14.85 -20.19
C ILE A 258 -4.85 -15.25 -19.80
N ASP A 259 -4.14 -15.89 -20.73
CA ASP A 259 -2.72 -16.14 -20.58
C ASP A 259 -1.90 -14.87 -20.88
N LEU A 260 -1.15 -14.39 -19.88
CA LEU A 260 -0.36 -13.17 -19.99
C LEU A 260 0.85 -13.33 -20.92
N LEU A 261 1.42 -14.53 -21.05
CA LEU A 261 2.61 -14.74 -21.87
C LEU A 261 2.31 -14.73 -23.38
N SER A 262 1.10 -15.12 -23.80
CA SER A 262 0.64 -15.04 -25.18
C SER A 262 -0.08 -13.72 -25.54
N ASN A 263 -0.65 -13.00 -24.57
CA ASN A 263 -1.37 -11.74 -24.80
C ASN A 263 -0.56 -10.51 -24.32
N SER A 264 0.19 -9.90 -25.24
CA SER A 264 1.05 -8.73 -24.96
C SER A 264 0.30 -7.51 -24.40
N ALA A 265 -0.97 -7.30 -24.79
CA ALA A 265 -1.79 -6.21 -24.26
C ALA A 265 -2.16 -6.48 -22.79
N ALA A 266 -2.60 -7.71 -22.48
CA ALA A 266 -2.88 -8.15 -21.12
C ALA A 266 -1.62 -8.12 -20.24
N LEU A 267 -0.46 -8.56 -20.74
CA LEU A 267 0.82 -8.48 -20.04
C LEU A 267 1.19 -7.05 -19.66
N THR A 268 1.04 -6.12 -20.63
CA THR A 268 1.33 -4.70 -20.43
C THR A 268 0.36 -4.10 -19.40
N ALA A 269 -0.95 -4.36 -19.53
CA ALA A 269 -1.95 -3.90 -18.57
C ALA A 269 -1.70 -4.46 -17.16
N ALA A 270 -1.45 -5.76 -17.02
CA ALA A 270 -1.16 -6.42 -15.75
C ALA A 270 0.12 -5.88 -15.09
N GLY A 271 1.21 -5.70 -15.84
CA GLY A 271 2.46 -5.16 -15.32
C GLY A 271 2.36 -3.70 -14.87
N LEU A 272 1.62 -2.86 -15.62
CA LEU A 272 1.34 -1.48 -15.25
C LEU A 272 0.41 -1.39 -14.03
N LEU A 273 -0.64 -2.21 -13.97
CA LEU A 273 -1.56 -2.28 -12.83
C LEU A 273 -0.84 -2.79 -11.57
N TYR A 274 0.02 -3.81 -11.69
CA TYR A 274 0.87 -4.30 -10.60
C TYR A 274 1.79 -3.20 -10.07
N THR A 275 2.50 -2.49 -10.96
CA THR A 275 3.41 -1.40 -10.55
C THR A 275 2.65 -0.20 -9.96
N SER A 276 1.44 0.09 -10.45
CA SER A 276 0.53 1.07 -9.86
C SER A 276 0.15 0.71 -8.42
N ASN A 277 -0.21 -0.56 -8.17
CA ASN A 277 -0.53 -1.05 -6.83
C ASN A 277 0.70 -1.04 -5.91
N ILE A 278 1.91 -1.32 -6.39
CA ILE A 278 3.15 -1.19 -5.60
C ILE A 278 3.32 0.25 -5.11
N ALA A 279 3.15 1.24 -6.00
CA ALA A 279 3.23 2.65 -5.64
C ALA A 279 2.16 3.04 -4.61
N TRP A 280 0.93 2.54 -4.77
CA TRP A 280 -0.15 2.71 -3.78
C TRP A 280 0.20 2.09 -2.42
N THR A 281 0.77 0.88 -2.40
CA THR A 281 1.21 0.21 -1.17
C THR A 281 2.29 0.97 -0.43
N ILE A 282 3.32 1.44 -1.13
CA ILE A 282 4.35 2.27 -0.50
C ILE A 282 3.73 3.55 0.07
N LEU A 283 2.76 4.14 -0.62
CA LEU A 283 2.06 5.37 -0.19
C LEU A 283 1.26 5.14 1.10
N TYR A 284 0.35 4.16 1.15
CA TYR A 284 -0.47 3.95 2.35
C TYR A 284 0.34 3.38 3.51
N ASP A 285 1.34 2.53 3.26
CA ASP A 285 2.16 1.94 4.32
C ASP A 285 3.20 2.94 4.87
N MET A 286 3.59 3.94 4.08
CA MET A 286 4.34 5.10 4.58
C MET A 286 3.49 5.96 5.54
N ILE A 287 2.18 6.14 5.28
CA ILE A 287 1.27 6.80 6.23
C ILE A 287 1.15 5.98 7.52
N TYR A 288 0.99 4.65 7.40
CA TYR A 288 0.95 3.73 8.54
C TYR A 288 2.24 3.77 9.37
N ALA A 289 3.42 3.79 8.74
CA ALA A 289 4.71 3.83 9.42
C ALA A 289 4.94 5.09 10.29
N HIS A 290 4.21 6.20 10.06
CA HIS A 290 4.26 7.37 10.95
C HIS A 290 3.62 7.12 12.32
N MET A 291 2.90 6.01 12.51
CA MET A 291 2.39 5.58 13.82
C MET A 291 3.53 5.15 14.77
N ASP A 292 4.55 4.49 14.24
CA ASP A 292 5.64 3.88 15.02
C ASP A 292 6.92 4.75 15.07
N ILE A 293 6.99 5.87 14.33
CA ILE A 293 8.21 6.67 14.14
C ILE A 293 8.93 7.08 15.44
N LYS A 294 8.19 7.34 16.53
CA LYS A 294 8.77 7.72 17.83
C LYS A 294 9.45 6.55 18.53
N ASP A 295 8.92 5.35 18.36
CA ASP A 295 9.46 4.14 18.96
C ASP A 295 10.58 3.56 18.08
N ASP A 296 10.46 3.68 16.75
CA ASP A 296 11.53 3.40 15.79
C ASP A 296 12.80 4.22 16.12
N VAL A 297 12.67 5.52 16.35
CA VAL A 297 13.81 6.40 16.73
C VAL A 297 14.46 5.94 18.03
N LYS A 298 13.67 5.60 19.07
CA LYS A 298 14.20 5.11 20.35
C LYS A 298 14.90 3.76 20.22
N ALA A 299 14.40 2.88 19.35
CA ALA A 299 14.95 1.56 19.10
C ALA A 299 16.09 1.55 18.06
N GLY A 300 16.43 2.70 17.46
CA GLY A 300 17.43 2.79 16.39
C GLY A 300 17.00 2.14 15.07
N ILE A 301 15.69 1.90 14.88
CA ILE A 301 15.12 1.23 13.71
C ILE A 301 15.10 2.19 12.51
N LYS A 302 15.36 1.60 11.34
CA LYS A 302 15.60 2.31 10.08
C LYS A 302 14.36 2.22 9.19
N SER A 303 13.60 3.31 9.10
CA SER A 303 12.29 3.38 8.41
C SER A 303 12.25 4.45 7.31
N ILE A 304 11.47 4.23 6.25
CA ILE A 304 11.23 5.24 5.19
C ILE A 304 10.61 6.53 5.75
N ALA A 305 9.72 6.40 6.74
CA ALA A 305 9.09 7.54 7.41
C ALA A 305 10.15 8.38 8.13
N LEU A 306 11.06 7.74 8.87
CA LEU A 306 12.18 8.43 9.53
C LEU A 306 13.14 9.08 8.51
N LYS A 307 13.41 8.42 7.38
CA LYS A 307 14.31 8.96 6.34
C LYS A 307 13.73 10.18 5.62
N HIS A 308 12.41 10.30 5.52
CA HIS A 308 11.73 11.34 4.75
C HIS A 308 10.76 12.21 5.58
N ASP A 309 10.86 12.21 6.92
CA ASP A 309 9.90 12.88 7.83
C ASP A 309 9.61 14.34 7.44
N ALA A 310 10.66 15.11 7.10
CA ALA A 310 10.55 16.50 6.67
C ALA A 310 9.82 16.70 5.32
N GLU A 311 9.84 15.69 4.45
CA GLU A 311 9.37 15.76 3.05
C GLU A 311 8.26 14.76 2.73
N THR A 312 7.73 14.03 3.72
CA THR A 312 6.80 12.90 3.51
C THR A 312 5.66 13.26 2.56
N LYS A 313 5.02 14.43 2.70
CA LYS A 313 3.91 14.82 1.80
C LYS A 313 4.32 15.00 0.34
N GLN A 314 5.57 15.39 0.06
CA GLN A 314 6.11 15.44 -1.30
C GLN A 314 6.32 14.02 -1.84
N VAL A 315 6.89 13.11 -1.05
CA VAL A 315 7.07 11.70 -1.41
C VAL A 315 5.73 11.01 -1.68
N LEU A 316 4.73 11.20 -0.81
CA LEU A 316 3.37 10.69 -1.01
C LEU A 316 2.72 11.26 -2.29
N THR A 317 2.97 12.53 -2.61
CA THR A 317 2.46 13.15 -3.84
C THR A 317 3.12 12.57 -5.09
N GLY A 318 4.44 12.32 -5.04
CA GLY A 318 5.17 11.64 -6.11
C GLY A 318 4.67 10.21 -6.33
N LEU A 319 4.46 9.44 -5.26
CA LEU A 319 3.90 8.10 -5.31
C LEU A 319 2.47 8.10 -5.88
N ALA A 320 1.63 9.08 -5.52
CA ALA A 320 0.30 9.22 -6.09
C ALA A 320 0.36 9.52 -7.60
N ALA A 321 1.24 10.43 -8.03
CA ALA A 321 1.42 10.73 -9.45
C ALA A 321 1.88 9.50 -10.24
N VAL A 322 2.82 8.71 -9.71
CA VAL A 322 3.27 7.44 -10.29
C VAL A 322 2.12 6.43 -10.36
N GLN A 323 1.39 6.21 -9.27
CA GLN A 323 0.23 5.31 -9.22
C GLN A 323 -0.79 5.68 -10.31
N LEU A 324 -1.20 6.95 -10.39
CA LEU A 324 -2.22 7.44 -11.31
C LEU A 324 -1.78 7.32 -12.78
N SER A 325 -0.51 7.65 -13.05
CA SER A 325 0.05 7.54 -14.41
C SER A 325 0.08 6.08 -14.88
N LEU A 326 0.51 5.17 -14.00
CA LEU A 326 0.54 3.73 -14.29
C LEU A 326 -0.87 3.12 -14.37
N LEU A 327 -1.83 3.59 -13.56
CA LEU A 327 -3.23 3.13 -13.62
C LEU A 327 -3.88 3.56 -14.94
N GLY A 328 -3.68 4.82 -15.35
CA GLY A 328 -4.14 5.32 -16.66
C GLY A 328 -3.50 4.57 -17.82
N ALA A 329 -2.19 4.31 -17.76
CA ALA A 329 -1.49 3.53 -18.78
C ALA A 329 -1.96 2.06 -18.82
N ALA A 330 -2.27 1.45 -17.68
CA ALA A 330 -2.83 0.10 -17.61
C ALA A 330 -4.20 0.02 -18.30
N GLY A 331 -5.08 0.99 -18.02
CA GLY A 331 -6.38 1.08 -18.72
C GLY A 331 -6.24 1.32 -20.21
N PHE A 332 -5.30 2.15 -20.64
CA PHE A 332 -5.00 2.36 -22.06
C PHE A 332 -4.54 1.06 -22.74
N ALA A 333 -3.62 0.31 -22.11
CA ALA A 333 -3.16 -0.99 -22.60
C ALA A 333 -4.26 -2.07 -22.63
N ALA A 334 -5.22 -2.00 -21.70
CA ALA A 334 -6.40 -2.87 -21.63
C ALA A 334 -7.54 -2.47 -22.60
N GLY A 335 -7.42 -1.34 -23.31
CA GLY A 335 -8.51 -0.78 -24.11
C GLY A 335 -9.73 -0.41 -23.27
N ALA A 336 -9.53 0.10 -22.05
CA ALA A 336 -10.59 0.52 -21.14
C ALA A 336 -11.33 1.76 -21.66
N GLY A 337 -12.62 1.87 -21.34
CA GLY A 337 -13.48 2.96 -21.78
C GLY A 337 -13.39 4.23 -20.91
N PRO A 338 -14.17 5.27 -21.26
CA PRO A 338 -14.19 6.53 -20.51
C PRO A 338 -14.64 6.39 -19.05
N ALA A 339 -15.46 5.37 -18.74
CA ALA A 339 -15.93 5.13 -17.38
C ALA A 339 -14.78 4.74 -16.44
N PHE A 340 -13.82 3.95 -16.92
CA PHE A 340 -12.58 3.67 -16.19
C PHE A 340 -11.76 4.93 -15.93
N PHE A 341 -11.50 5.75 -16.96
CA PHE A 341 -10.65 6.93 -16.81
C PHE A 341 -11.27 7.98 -15.87
N ILE A 342 -12.58 8.22 -15.97
CA ILE A 342 -13.27 9.18 -15.09
C ILE A 342 -13.43 8.59 -13.68
N GLY A 343 -13.94 7.37 -13.56
CA GLY A 343 -14.26 6.74 -12.28
C GLY A 343 -13.03 6.30 -11.50
N SER A 344 -12.16 5.49 -12.10
CA SER A 344 -11.01 4.91 -11.41
C SER A 344 -9.83 5.88 -11.34
N VAL A 345 -9.38 6.44 -12.48
CA VAL A 345 -8.20 7.33 -12.48
C VAL A 345 -8.54 8.70 -11.89
N GLY A 346 -9.61 9.35 -12.39
CA GLY A 346 -10.08 10.63 -11.86
C GLY A 346 -10.51 10.54 -10.40
N GLY A 347 -11.26 9.49 -10.04
CA GLY A 347 -11.66 9.24 -8.66
C GLY A 347 -10.47 9.01 -7.72
N ALA A 348 -9.51 8.15 -8.09
CA ALA A 348 -8.29 7.94 -7.29
C ALA A 348 -7.48 9.23 -7.12
N ALA A 349 -7.41 10.08 -8.14
CA ALA A 349 -6.71 11.37 -8.04
C ALA A 349 -7.35 12.27 -6.96
N VAL A 350 -8.69 12.29 -6.89
CA VAL A 350 -9.42 13.02 -5.84
C VAL A 350 -9.19 12.38 -4.46
N THR A 351 -9.33 11.05 -4.31
CA THR A 351 -9.22 10.41 -2.99
C THR A 351 -7.81 10.49 -2.41
N LEU A 352 -6.78 10.23 -3.23
CA LEU A 352 -5.38 10.35 -2.84
C LEU A 352 -5.01 11.81 -2.53
N GLY A 353 -5.43 12.76 -3.37
CA GLY A 353 -5.19 14.18 -3.14
C GLY A 353 -5.83 14.68 -1.84
N VAL A 354 -7.07 14.25 -1.54
CA VAL A 354 -7.74 14.56 -0.27
C VAL A 354 -7.03 13.91 0.92
N MET A 355 -6.62 12.64 0.82
CA MET A 355 -5.88 11.93 1.86
C MET A 355 -4.56 12.62 2.19
N ILE A 356 -3.70 12.87 1.18
CA ILE A 356 -2.39 13.52 1.36
C ILE A 356 -2.56 14.94 1.93
N LYS A 357 -3.56 15.69 1.47
CA LYS A 357 -3.86 17.02 2.00
C LYS A 357 -4.28 16.97 3.47
N ARG A 358 -5.23 16.09 3.83
CA ARG A 358 -5.86 16.06 5.15
C ARG A 358 -5.08 15.31 6.23
N VAL A 359 -4.30 14.29 5.88
CA VAL A 359 -3.59 13.46 6.88
C VAL A 359 -2.63 14.31 7.72
N ASN A 360 -2.78 14.21 9.04
CA ASN A 360 -1.88 14.77 10.04
C ASN A 360 -0.90 13.68 10.49
N LEU A 361 0.25 13.63 9.84
CA LEU A 361 1.31 12.65 10.06
C LEU A 361 1.87 12.63 11.50
N LYS A 362 1.61 13.67 12.30
CA LYS A 362 2.01 13.74 13.72
C LYS A 362 1.00 13.07 14.66
N SER A 363 -0.17 12.65 14.16
CA SER A 363 -1.26 12.06 14.94
C SER A 363 -1.43 10.58 14.60
N VAL A 364 -1.00 9.70 15.52
CA VAL A 364 -1.14 8.24 15.41
C VAL A 364 -2.59 7.83 15.09
N LYS A 365 -3.57 8.47 15.73
CA LYS A 365 -5.00 8.22 15.51
C LYS A 365 -5.46 8.62 14.10
N ASP A 366 -4.93 9.71 13.54
CA ASP A 366 -5.30 10.18 12.21
C ASP A 366 -4.62 9.35 11.10
N CYS A 367 -3.34 8.99 11.28
CA CYS A 367 -2.65 8.03 10.41
C CYS A 367 -3.38 6.68 10.38
N TRP A 368 -3.80 6.16 11.53
CA TRP A 368 -4.60 4.92 11.61
C TRP A 368 -5.96 5.06 10.91
N TRP A 369 -6.64 6.20 11.09
CA TRP A 369 -7.91 6.47 10.41
C TRP A 369 -7.74 6.50 8.88
N TRP A 370 -6.73 7.21 8.37
CA TRP A 370 -6.44 7.25 6.93
C TRP A 370 -5.95 5.92 6.38
N PHE A 371 -5.19 5.14 7.15
CA PHE A 371 -4.78 3.79 6.74
C PHE A 371 -5.98 2.84 6.58
N ILE A 372 -6.95 2.84 7.50
CA ILE A 372 -8.16 2.00 7.37
C ILE A 372 -9.10 2.55 6.30
N ASN A 373 -9.50 3.82 6.41
CA ASN A 373 -10.57 4.37 5.58
C ASN A 373 -10.07 4.73 4.18
N GLY A 374 -8.81 5.15 4.03
CA GLY A 374 -8.18 5.38 2.73
C GLY A 374 -8.11 4.12 1.86
N CYS A 375 -8.01 2.93 2.49
CA CYS A 375 -8.14 1.63 1.82
C CYS A 375 -9.47 1.54 1.06
N TRP A 376 -10.58 1.69 1.79
CA TRP A 376 -11.93 1.62 1.24
C TRP A 376 -12.28 2.77 0.31
N ILE A 377 -11.89 4.00 0.66
CA ILE A 377 -12.20 5.19 -0.13
C ILE A 377 -11.47 5.15 -1.47
N THR A 378 -10.16 4.91 -1.49
CA THR A 378 -9.39 4.88 -2.75
C THR A 378 -9.62 3.57 -3.50
N GLY A 379 -9.54 2.43 -2.80
CA GLY A 379 -9.72 1.13 -3.42
C GLY A 379 -11.13 0.93 -3.96
N GLY A 380 -12.15 1.28 -3.17
CA GLY A 380 -13.54 1.21 -3.59
C GLY A 380 -13.84 2.09 -4.80
N VAL A 381 -13.31 3.31 -4.86
CA VAL A 381 -13.47 4.20 -6.02
C VAL A 381 -12.79 3.64 -7.28
N ILE A 382 -11.59 3.07 -7.16
CA ILE A 382 -10.93 2.38 -8.29
C ILE A 382 -11.78 1.18 -8.75
N SER A 383 -12.26 0.34 -7.83
CA SER A 383 -13.15 -0.79 -8.14
C SER A 383 -14.46 -0.35 -8.80
N LEU A 384 -15.10 0.72 -8.32
CA LEU A 384 -16.36 1.21 -8.88
C LEU A 384 -16.21 1.73 -10.32
N GLY A 385 -15.13 2.45 -10.63
CA GLY A 385 -14.86 2.88 -12.01
C GLY A 385 -14.59 1.71 -12.96
N LEU A 386 -13.85 0.69 -12.51
CA LEU A 386 -13.58 -0.53 -13.26
C LEU A 386 -14.86 -1.37 -13.48
N ALA A 387 -15.69 -1.50 -12.44
CA ALA A 387 -16.96 -2.21 -12.54
C ALA A 387 -17.97 -1.46 -13.44
N ALA A 388 -17.97 -0.12 -13.42
CA ALA A 388 -18.77 0.69 -14.34
C ALA A 388 -18.32 0.50 -15.79
N ASP A 389 -17.01 0.51 -16.07
CA ASP A 389 -16.47 0.26 -17.42
C ASP A 389 -16.83 -1.12 -17.95
N TYR A 390 -16.64 -2.16 -17.13
CA TYR A 390 -17.07 -3.52 -17.43
C TYR A 390 -18.58 -3.59 -17.71
N THR A 391 -19.43 -2.99 -16.87
CA THR A 391 -20.89 -3.04 -17.02
C THR A 391 -21.35 -2.34 -18.30
N VAL A 392 -20.79 -1.17 -18.62
CA VAL A 392 -21.11 -0.42 -19.85
C VAL A 392 -20.77 -1.27 -21.08
N ARG A 393 -19.56 -1.86 -21.12
CA ARG A 393 -19.10 -2.70 -22.23
C ARG A 393 -19.91 -4.00 -22.35
N TYR A 394 -20.29 -4.60 -21.23
CA TYR A 394 -21.10 -5.82 -21.19
C TYR A 394 -22.50 -5.61 -21.78
N VAL A 395 -23.16 -4.50 -21.41
CA VAL A 395 -24.48 -4.13 -21.95
C VAL A 395 -24.40 -3.74 -23.42
N GLN A 396 -23.34 -3.07 -23.85
CA GLN A 396 -23.13 -2.71 -25.26
C GLN A 396 -22.95 -3.96 -26.13
N GLY A 397 -22.04 -4.87 -25.76
CA GLY A 397 -21.81 -6.10 -26.53
C GLY A 397 -23.07 -6.96 -26.67
N GLY A 398 -23.87 -7.11 -25.60
CA GLY A 398 -25.13 -7.85 -25.65
C GLY A 398 -26.19 -7.24 -26.58
N ASN A 399 -26.18 -5.91 -26.76
CA ASN A 399 -27.06 -5.23 -27.72
C ASN A 399 -26.58 -5.45 -29.17
N ASP A 400 -25.26 -5.42 -29.40
CA ASP A 400 -24.67 -5.62 -30.73
C ASP A 400 -24.85 -7.07 -31.22
N ASP A 401 -24.72 -8.05 -30.33
CA ASP A 401 -25.01 -9.47 -30.62
C ASP A 401 -26.48 -9.68 -31.00
N ALA A 402 -27.41 -9.08 -30.24
CA ALA A 402 -28.85 -9.16 -30.50
C ALA A 402 -29.25 -8.45 -31.80
N ALA A 403 -28.62 -7.31 -32.12
CA ALA A 403 -28.81 -6.62 -33.40
C ALA A 403 -28.29 -7.45 -34.58
N SER A 404 -27.16 -8.13 -34.41
CA SER A 404 -26.54 -8.99 -35.43
C SER A 404 -27.39 -10.23 -35.73
N GLN A 405 -27.95 -10.88 -34.69
CA GLN A 405 -28.88 -12.00 -34.87
C GLN A 405 -30.13 -11.58 -35.65
N LYS A 406 -30.70 -10.41 -35.34
CA LYS A 406 -31.88 -9.87 -36.04
C LYS A 406 -31.62 -9.43 -37.49
N GLN A 407 -30.38 -9.40 -37.95
CA GLN A 407 -30.03 -9.17 -39.37
C GLN A 407 -29.82 -10.48 -40.15
N LEU A 408 -29.80 -11.62 -39.47
CA LEU A 408 -29.64 -12.95 -40.06
C LEU A 408 -30.98 -13.73 -40.20
N GLU A 409 -32.05 -13.19 -39.59
CA GLU A 409 -33.45 -13.61 -39.73
C GLU A 409 -34.18 -12.79 -40.81
#